data_AF-A0A853MA74-F1
#
_entry.id   AF-A0A853MA74-F1
#
_cell.length_a   1.000
_cell.length_b   1.000
_cell.length_c   1.000
_cell.angle_alpha   90.00
_cell.angle_beta   90.00
_cell.angle_gamma   90.00
#
_symmetry.space_group_name_H-M   'P 1'
#
loop_
_entity.id
_entity.type
_entity.pdbx_description
1 polymer ?
#
loop_
_entity_poly.entity_id
_entity_poly.type
_entity_poly.pdbx_seq_one_letter_code
_entity_poly.pdbx_strand_id
1 'polypeptide(L)'
;MDRGSGPDEVPAGGGADNDSELALRLTKLFEVMRKAGAAPLSNAAAAAAITEKTGVSISPAYLWQLRSGVKRNPTVAHLRAIAEFFGVPASYLIDRNTDPAIEAQLNLLQALR
;
A
#
# COMPACT_ATOMS: atom_id res chain seq x y z
N MET A 1 -1.10 42.93 30.56
CA MET A 1 -2.31 42.25 30.07
C MET A 1 -1.95 41.74 28.68
N ASP A 2 -1.39 40.54 28.54
CA ASP A 2 -2.00 39.20 28.67
C ASP A 2 -3.00 38.86 27.55
N ARG A 3 -2.75 37.68 26.97
CA ARG A 3 -3.51 36.84 26.01
C ARG A 3 -3.52 37.29 24.55
N GLY A 4 -3.22 36.46 23.56
CA GLY A 4 -3.07 35.01 23.56
C GLY A 4 -3.54 34.46 22.22
N SER A 5 -2.77 33.52 21.68
CA SER A 5 -3.23 32.37 20.90
C SER A 5 -4.13 32.60 19.69
N GLY A 6 -3.54 32.48 18.50
CA GLY A 6 -4.12 31.65 17.45
C GLY A 6 -3.15 30.50 17.20
N PRO A 7 -3.46 29.24 17.56
CA PRO A 7 -2.63 28.13 17.14
C PRO A 7 -2.70 28.04 15.61
N ASP A 8 -1.54 27.78 15.02
CA ASP A 8 -1.34 27.13 13.73
C ASP A 8 -2.42 26.06 13.49
N GLU A 9 -3.52 26.41 12.82
CA GLU A 9 -4.47 25.42 12.32
C GLU A 9 -3.95 24.95 10.96
N VAL A 10 -2.87 24.16 11.00
CA VAL A 10 -2.53 23.24 9.92
C VAL A 10 -3.71 22.27 9.81
N PRO A 11 -4.46 22.24 8.69
CA PRO A 11 -5.55 21.29 8.54
C PRO A 11 -4.97 19.89 8.59
N ALA A 12 -5.37 19.13 9.61
CA ALA A 12 -5.07 17.71 9.74
C ALA A 12 -5.83 16.91 8.65
N GLY A 13 -5.36 17.03 7.40
CA GLY A 13 -5.88 16.31 6.23
C GLY A 13 -5.47 14.83 6.18
N GLY A 14 -4.59 14.39 7.09
CA GLY A 14 -3.89 13.11 6.97
C GLY A 14 -4.79 11.88 6.82
N GLY A 15 -6.02 11.84 7.33
CA GLY A 15 -6.86 10.63 7.23
C GLY A 15 -7.18 10.20 5.79
N ALA A 16 -7.67 11.12 4.96
CA ALA A 16 -8.13 10.81 3.60
C ALA A 16 -6.99 10.62 2.60
N ASP A 17 -5.88 11.33 2.82
CA ASP A 17 -4.68 11.27 1.97
C ASP A 17 -3.98 9.91 2.11
N ASN A 18 -3.87 9.40 3.34
CA ASN A 18 -3.23 8.11 3.65
C ASN A 18 -3.99 6.92 3.06
N ASP A 19 -5.32 6.96 3.13
CA ASP A 19 -6.19 5.93 2.59
C ASP A 19 -6.11 5.86 1.06
N SER A 20 -6.01 7.03 0.44
CA SER A 20 -5.80 7.18 -1.00
C SER A 20 -4.39 6.71 -1.38
N GLU A 21 -3.38 6.98 -0.55
CA GLU A 21 -2.02 6.54 -0.78
C GLU A 21 -1.86 5.01 -0.71
N LEU A 22 -2.45 4.34 0.30
CA LEU A 22 -2.45 2.88 0.38
C LEU A 22 -3.09 2.27 -0.88
N ALA A 23 -4.25 2.79 -1.29
CA ALA A 23 -4.96 2.36 -2.48
C ALA A 23 -4.10 2.50 -3.75
N LEU A 24 -3.38 3.62 -3.89
CA LEU A 24 -2.44 3.88 -4.98
C LEU A 24 -1.24 2.92 -4.95
N ARG A 25 -0.61 2.73 -3.79
CA ARG A 25 0.54 1.81 -3.62
C ARG A 25 0.14 0.38 -3.97
N LEU A 26 -1.03 -0.09 -3.50
CA LEU A 26 -1.56 -1.41 -3.86
C LEU A 26 -1.84 -1.52 -5.36
N THR A 27 -2.45 -0.51 -5.98
CA THR A 27 -2.70 -0.53 -7.42
C THR A 27 -1.40 -0.62 -8.22
N LYS A 28 -0.38 0.16 -7.86
CA LYS A 28 0.97 0.08 -8.46
C LYS A 28 1.60 -1.31 -8.33
N LEU A 29 1.51 -1.96 -7.17
CA LEU A 29 2.05 -3.31 -6.98
C LEU A 29 1.40 -4.34 -7.93
N PHE A 30 0.09 -4.25 -8.11
CA PHE A 30 -0.63 -5.11 -9.08
C PHE A 30 -0.22 -4.83 -10.53
N GLU A 31 0.12 -3.60 -10.87
CA GLU A 31 0.61 -3.23 -12.21
C GLU A 31 2.04 -3.72 -12.45
N VAL A 32 2.95 -3.55 -11.49
CA VAL A 32 4.37 -3.96 -11.60
C VAL A 32 4.50 -5.47 -11.72
N MET A 33 3.69 -6.24 -10.99
CA MET A 33 3.75 -7.70 -11.03
C MET A 33 3.12 -8.31 -12.29
N ARG A 34 2.63 -7.48 -13.24
CA ARG A 34 2.25 -7.99 -14.56
C ARG A 34 3.50 -8.53 -15.25
N LYS A 35 3.54 -9.84 -15.49
CA LYS A 35 4.57 -10.42 -16.37
C LYS A 35 4.31 -9.87 -17.78
N ALA A 36 5.35 -9.38 -18.47
CA ALA A 36 5.21 -8.87 -19.83
C ALA A 36 4.58 -9.96 -20.74
N GLY A 37 3.40 -9.67 -21.29
CA GLY A 37 2.62 -10.62 -22.10
C GLY A 37 1.67 -11.55 -21.34
N ALA A 38 1.60 -11.49 -20.01
CA ALA A 38 0.62 -12.23 -19.22
C ALA A 38 -0.66 -11.41 -18.97
N ALA A 39 -1.76 -12.11 -18.74
CA ALA A 39 -3.02 -11.50 -18.33
C ALA A 39 -2.84 -10.72 -17.00
N PRO A 40 -3.60 -9.63 -16.78
CA PRO A 40 -3.57 -8.89 -15.53
C PRO A 40 -3.81 -9.82 -14.33
N LEU A 41 -3.05 -9.64 -13.25
CA LEU A 41 -3.29 -10.38 -12.01
C LEU A 41 -4.67 -9.98 -11.46
N SER A 42 -5.61 -10.93 -11.52
CA SER A 42 -6.96 -10.70 -10.99
C SER A 42 -6.92 -10.66 -9.46
N ASN A 43 -7.86 -9.95 -8.84
CA ASN A 43 -7.98 -9.93 -7.38
C ASN A 43 -8.23 -11.34 -6.82
N ALA A 44 -8.89 -12.22 -7.58
CA ALA A 44 -9.11 -13.60 -7.19
C ALA A 44 -7.81 -14.42 -7.18
N ALA A 45 -7.00 -14.31 -8.24
CA ALA A 45 -5.70 -14.96 -8.31
C ALA A 45 -4.75 -14.43 -7.23
N ALA A 46 -4.72 -13.12 -7.01
CA ALA A 46 -3.92 -12.52 -5.94
C ALA A 46 -4.34 -12.99 -4.55
N ALA A 47 -5.65 -12.98 -4.25
CA ALA A 47 -6.19 -13.43 -2.96
C ALA A 47 -5.80 -14.89 -2.66
N ALA A 48 -5.98 -15.77 -3.64
CA ALA A 48 -5.62 -17.18 -3.51
C ALA A 48 -4.11 -17.35 -3.26
N ALA A 49 -3.28 -16.68 -4.07
CA ALA A 49 -1.83 -16.79 -3.97
C ALA A 49 -1.26 -16.18 -2.66
N ILE A 50 -1.84 -15.07 -2.17
CA ILE A 50 -1.49 -14.51 -0.86
C ILE A 50 -1.83 -15.50 0.25
N THR A 51 -3.03 -16.07 0.21
CA THR A 51 -3.49 -17.03 1.23
C THR A 51 -2.62 -18.29 1.23
N GLU A 52 -2.30 -18.82 0.05
CA GLU A 52 -1.44 -19.99 -0.12
C GLU A 52 -0.02 -19.74 0.40
N LYS A 53 0.56 -18.57 0.09
CA LYS A 53 1.94 -18.24 0.49
C LYS A 53 2.08 -17.92 1.98
N THR A 54 1.13 -17.18 2.55
CA THR A 54 1.27 -16.57 3.88
C THR A 54 0.39 -17.22 4.95
N GLY A 55 -0.57 -18.06 4.56
CA GLY A 55 -1.58 -18.62 5.46
C GLY A 55 -2.63 -17.61 5.93
N VAL A 56 -2.53 -16.34 5.54
CA VAL A 56 -3.48 -15.29 5.92
C VAL A 56 -4.61 -15.24 4.90
N SER A 57 -5.83 -15.57 5.35
CA SER A 57 -7.01 -15.58 4.49
C SER A 57 -7.41 -14.16 4.07
N ILE A 58 -7.36 -13.89 2.78
CA ILE A 58 -7.75 -12.61 2.18
C ILE A 58 -8.76 -12.87 1.06
N SER A 59 -9.86 -12.12 1.04
CA SER A 59 -10.87 -12.28 -0.01
C SER A 59 -10.59 -11.40 -1.23
N PRO A 60 -11.02 -11.82 -2.44
CA PRO A 60 -10.85 -11.02 -3.66
C PRO A 60 -11.56 -9.66 -3.57
N ALA A 61 -12.75 -9.64 -2.96
CA ALA A 61 -13.54 -8.43 -2.75
C ALA A 61 -12.83 -7.47 -1.80
N TYR A 62 -12.19 -7.98 -0.74
CA TYR A 62 -11.43 -7.16 0.19
C TYR A 62 -10.22 -6.50 -0.47
N LEU A 63 -9.47 -7.22 -1.32
CA LEU A 63 -8.39 -6.61 -2.12
C LEU A 63 -8.89 -5.50 -3.03
N TRP A 64 -10.04 -5.71 -3.71
CA TRP A 64 -10.64 -4.66 -4.53
C TRP A 64 -11.04 -3.43 -3.70
N GLN A 65 -11.61 -3.64 -2.51
CA GLN A 65 -11.99 -2.55 -1.62
C GLN A 65 -10.78 -1.75 -1.13
N LEU A 66 -9.67 -2.41 -0.82
CA LEU A 66 -8.42 -1.74 -0.45
C LEU A 66 -7.82 -0.95 -1.62
N ARG A 67 -7.78 -1.55 -2.81
CA ARG A 67 -7.27 -0.90 -4.04
C ARG A 67 -8.12 0.29 -4.49
N SER A 68 -9.43 0.23 -4.26
CA SER A 68 -10.36 1.31 -4.61
C SER A 68 -10.48 2.36 -3.50
N GLY A 69 -9.78 2.19 -2.37
CA GLY A 69 -9.89 3.09 -1.20
C GLY A 69 -11.26 3.04 -0.50
N VAL A 70 -12.11 2.05 -0.82
CA VAL A 70 -13.41 1.84 -0.15
C VAL A 70 -13.18 1.32 1.26
N LYS A 71 -12.25 0.37 1.42
CA LYS A 71 -11.78 -0.08 2.73
C LYS A 71 -10.41 0.52 2.99
N ARG A 72 -10.26 1.03 4.19
CA ARG A 72 -9.21 1.98 4.57
C ARG A 72 -8.42 1.55 5.79
N ASN A 73 -9.05 0.71 6.63
CA ASN A 73 -8.48 0.21 7.87
C ASN A 73 -8.21 -1.31 7.78
N PRO A 74 -7.21 -1.75 6.98
CA PRO A 74 -6.76 -3.12 7.03
C PRO A 74 -5.99 -3.45 8.30
N THR A 75 -5.97 -4.73 8.66
CA THR A 75 -5.13 -5.18 9.76
C THR A 75 -3.67 -5.20 9.32
N VAL A 76 -2.75 -5.01 10.27
CA VAL A 76 -1.31 -5.14 10.01
C VAL A 76 -0.96 -6.53 9.44
N ALA A 77 -1.68 -7.57 9.86
CA ALA A 77 -1.52 -8.92 9.32
C ALA A 77 -1.84 -8.99 7.82
N HIS A 78 -2.95 -8.37 7.37
CA HIS A 78 -3.29 -8.31 5.94
C HIS A 78 -2.24 -7.51 5.15
N LEU A 79 -1.79 -6.36 5.67
CA LEU A 79 -0.78 -5.55 5.00
C LEU A 79 0.54 -6.31 4.85
N ARG A 80 0.99 -7.02 5.89
CA ARG A 80 2.18 -7.87 5.85
C ARG A 80 2.06 -9.00 4.84
N ALA A 81 0.93 -9.71 4.83
CA ALA A 81 0.68 -10.80 3.91
C ALA A 81 0.69 -10.32 2.44
N ILE A 82 0.07 -9.18 2.17
CA ILE A 82 0.09 -8.55 0.84
C ILE A 82 1.54 -8.17 0.48
N ALA A 83 2.26 -7.48 1.37
CA ALA A 83 3.63 -7.05 1.12
C ALA A 83 4.56 -8.24 0.83
N GLU A 84 4.47 -9.32 1.61
CA GLU A 84 5.25 -10.54 1.43
C GLU A 84 4.95 -11.23 0.09
N PHE A 85 3.68 -11.26 -0.34
CA PHE A 85 3.31 -11.78 -1.65
C PHE A 85 3.95 -10.98 -2.78
N PHE A 86 3.88 -9.65 -2.72
CA PHE A 86 4.48 -8.75 -3.71
C PHE A 86 6.00 -8.59 -3.57
N GLY A 87 6.63 -9.16 -2.53
CA GLY A 87 8.06 -9.08 -2.29
C GLY A 87 8.55 -7.69 -1.87
N VAL A 88 7.67 -6.88 -1.28
CA VAL A 88 8.01 -5.54 -0.76
C VAL A 88 8.03 -5.55 0.78
N PRO A 89 8.79 -4.66 1.42
CA PRO A 89 8.74 -4.55 2.88
C PRO A 89 7.36 -4.08 3.33
N ALA A 90 6.84 -4.60 4.45
CA ALA A 90 5.53 -4.23 4.96
C ALA A 90 5.43 -2.73 5.31
N SER A 91 6.54 -2.08 5.66
CA SER A 91 6.62 -0.62 5.82
C SER A 91 6.20 0.12 4.56
N TYR A 92 6.41 -0.42 3.36
CA TYR A 92 5.92 0.22 2.14
C TYR A 92 4.39 0.33 2.10
N LEU A 93 3.65 -0.50 2.84
CA LEU A 93 2.19 -0.39 2.95
C LEU A 93 1.71 0.19 4.29
N ILE A 94 2.55 0.18 5.32
CA ILE A 94 2.21 0.60 6.69
C ILE A 94 2.74 2.01 7.01
N ASP A 95 3.94 2.32 6.54
CA ASP A 95 4.63 3.56 6.87
C ASP A 95 4.13 4.70 6.00
N ARG A 96 3.70 5.76 6.68
CA ARG A 96 3.23 7.03 6.08
C ARG A 96 4.36 7.85 5.48
N ASN A 97 5.59 7.46 5.78
CA ASN A 97 6.80 8.06 5.29
C ASN A 97 7.65 6.88 4.77
N THR A 98 7.32 6.34 3.59
CA THR A 98 8.32 5.50 2.91
C THR A 98 9.55 6.38 2.83
N ASP A 99 10.58 6.02 3.60
CA ASP A 99 11.77 6.83 3.75
C ASP A 99 12.20 7.22 2.32
N PRO A 100 12.36 8.51 1.98
CA PRO A 100 12.78 8.91 0.65
C PRO A 100 14.08 8.21 0.23
N ALA A 101 14.87 7.70 1.19
CA ALA A 101 15.97 6.79 0.94
C ALA A 101 15.57 5.47 0.27
N ILE A 102 14.45 4.84 0.66
CA ILE A 102 13.97 3.58 0.07
C ILE A 102 13.46 3.81 -1.37
N GLU A 103 12.71 4.89 -1.60
CA GLU A 103 12.27 5.27 -2.96
C GLU A 103 13.48 5.58 -3.86
N ALA A 104 14.46 6.32 -3.35
CA ALA A 104 15.70 6.59 -4.07
C ALA A 104 16.50 5.31 -4.38
N GLN A 105 16.53 4.36 -3.45
CA GLN A 105 17.23 3.09 -3.62
C GLN A 105 16.52 2.17 -4.63
N LEU A 106 15.19 2.16 -4.64
CA LEU A 106 14.40 1.45 -5.66
C LEU A 106 14.57 2.07 -7.06
N ASN A 107 14.55 3.41 -7.17
CA ASN A 107 14.82 4.10 -8.43
C ASN A 107 16.24 3.85 -8.95
N LEU A 108 17.25 3.82 -8.06
CA LEU A 108 18.62 3.49 -8.44
C LEU A 108 18.73 2.06 -8.96
N LEU A 109 18.08 1.10 -8.29
CA LEU A 109 18.05 -0.30 -8.76
C LEU A 109 17.33 -0.46 -10.10
N GLN A 110 16.30 0.35 -10.38
CA GLN A 110 15.65 0.37 -11.69
C GLN A 110 16.52 1.03 -12.78
N ALA A 111 17.33 2.03 -12.45
CA ALA A 111 18.20 2.73 -13.39
C ALA A 111 19.48 1.95 -13.78
N LEU A 112 19.84 0.93 -13.00
CA LEU A 112 21.01 0.06 -13.25
C LEU A 112 20.68 -1.18 -14.10
N ARG A 113 19.41 -1.38 -14.46
CA ARG A 113 18.94 -2.40 -15.40
C ARG A 113 18.91 -1.85 -16.83
#